data_AF-A0A225UMZ8-F1
#
_entry.id   AF-A0A225UMZ8-F1
#
_cell.length_a   1.000
_cell.length_b   1.000
_cell.length_c   1.000
_cell.angle_alpha   90.00
_cell.angle_beta   90.00
_cell.angle_gamma   90.00
#
_symmetry.space_group_name_H-M   'P 1'
#
loop_
_entity.id
_entity.type
_entity.pdbx_description
1 polymer ?
#
loop_
_entity_poly.entity_id
_entity_poly.type
_entity_poly.pdbx_seq_one_letter_code
_entity_poly.pdbx_strand_id
1 'polypeptide(L)'
;VHLAMSLYHAVAVLVIALLVQVDTLSSCVFAQLTIKSSHWTHSGEIIMDKRLLRDNKGGDDRRHTDERAGSFVSKVSNLLKDHNSIRWADAFKSDDFVKEKFKLTGLSGVALTGHKNYKYFEKFVEIKKLNQLDAWMKADRSTFAVWRELGLGSINTWDDLMNAAHTDAFKLYQRYASSSDNYAVINAGLYGKPIPVWSSDTSWTERIARMVSWKANNKGEPQIMLLLGFDKFSPAALEANQNAKTYLIYWLLKHDNSITPSRQNTNDILKRLMELEKLPLEELVKLKNLPSLNEARRKTNFLLKKMFGLEELSPKEVLKSDKIQTYKYLYDILS
;
A
#
# COMPACT_ATOMS: atom_id res chain seq x y z
N VAL A 1 -26.43 23.02 21.31
CA VAL A 1 -25.11 22.96 20.64
C VAL A 1 -24.07 22.19 21.45
N HIS A 2 -23.92 22.42 22.76
CA HIS A 2 -22.99 21.64 23.60
C HIS A 2 -23.25 20.12 23.68
N LEU A 3 -24.51 19.67 23.67
CA LEU A 3 -24.83 18.23 23.67
C LEU A 3 -24.44 17.51 22.36
N ALA A 4 -24.51 18.19 21.21
CA ALA A 4 -24.19 17.60 19.92
C ALA A 4 -22.66 17.42 19.74
N MET A 5 -21.86 18.35 20.27
CA MET A 5 -20.40 18.21 20.29
C MET A 5 -19.92 17.12 21.25
N SER A 6 -20.61 16.93 22.38
CA SER A 6 -20.31 15.86 23.34
C SER A 6 -20.55 14.46 22.73
N LEU A 7 -21.66 14.31 21.99
CA LEU A 7 -21.97 13.05 21.32
C LEU A 7 -20.97 12.72 20.20
N TYR A 8 -20.50 13.73 19.47
CA TYR A 8 -19.50 13.54 18.40
C TYR A 8 -18.14 13.10 18.96
N HIS A 9 -17.72 13.65 20.11
CA HIS A 9 -16.51 13.23 20.79
C HIS A 9 -16.63 11.81 21.34
N ALA A 10 -17.78 11.46 21.93
CA ALA A 10 -18.02 10.10 22.42
C ALA A 10 -17.97 9.05 21.29
N VAL A 11 -18.57 9.35 20.12
CA VAL A 11 -18.54 8.46 18.96
C VAL A 11 -17.13 8.37 18.34
N ALA A 12 -16.40 9.48 18.24
CA ALA A 12 -15.02 9.48 17.74
C ALA A 12 -14.09 8.67 18.65
N VAL A 13 -14.21 8.80 19.98
CA VAL A 13 -13.45 8.01 20.96
C VAL A 13 -13.81 6.53 20.86
N LEU A 14 -15.09 6.19 20.63
CA LEU A 14 -15.51 4.80 20.47
C LEU A 14 -14.99 4.16 19.17
N VAL A 15 -14.99 4.91 18.06
CA VAL A 15 -14.43 4.46 16.78
C VAL A 15 -12.91 4.27 16.88
N ILE A 16 -12.20 5.18 17.57
CA ILE A 16 -10.76 5.04 17.81
C ILE A 16 -10.47 3.85 18.73
N ALA A 17 -11.26 3.64 19.79
CA ALA A 17 -11.11 2.48 20.69
C ALA A 17 -11.35 1.15 19.96
N LEU A 18 -12.33 1.10 19.04
CA LEU A 18 -12.59 -0.08 18.22
C LEU A 18 -11.48 -0.33 17.19
N LEU A 19 -10.89 0.71 16.60
CA LEU A 19 -9.74 0.57 15.70
C LEU A 19 -8.48 0.09 16.45
N VAL A 20 -8.24 0.58 17.67
CA VAL A 20 -7.15 0.11 18.55
C VAL A 20 -7.38 -1.32 19.07
N GLN A 21 -8.64 -1.74 19.25
CA GLN A 21 -8.98 -3.12 19.62
C GLN A 21 -8.73 -4.13 18.49
N VAL A 22 -8.92 -3.73 17.23
CA VAL A 22 -8.54 -4.56 16.07
C VAL A 22 -7.02 -4.77 16.03
N ASP A 23 -6.23 -3.75 16.39
CA ASP A 23 -4.76 -3.86 16.44
C ASP A 23 -4.25 -4.65 17.66
N THR A 24 -4.96 -4.61 18.79
CA THR A 24 -4.58 -5.39 19.98
C THR A 24 -4.98 -6.86 19.90
N LEU A 25 -6.07 -7.21 19.20
CA LEU A 25 -6.35 -8.62 18.86
C LEU A 25 -5.32 -9.19 17.88
N SER A 26 -4.77 -8.36 16.99
CA SER A 26 -3.66 -8.73 16.09
C SER A 26 -2.33 -8.88 16.86
N SER A 27 -2.09 -8.03 17.86
CA SER A 27 -0.84 -8.00 18.64
C SER A 27 -0.78 -9.07 19.75
N CYS A 28 -1.91 -9.56 20.26
CA CYS A 28 -1.94 -10.55 21.35
C CYS A 28 -1.45 -11.96 20.95
N VAL A 29 -1.24 -12.24 19.67
CA VAL A 29 -0.68 -13.54 19.23
C VAL A 29 0.87 -13.52 19.20
N PHE A 30 1.52 -12.36 19.37
CA PHE A 30 2.94 -12.19 19.00
C PHE A 30 3.96 -12.04 20.14
N ALA A 31 3.58 -12.23 21.40
CA ALA A 31 4.56 -12.24 22.49
C ALA A 31 5.10 -13.65 22.78
N GLN A 32 5.80 -14.27 21.82
CA GLN A 32 6.85 -15.27 22.09
C GLN A 32 7.58 -15.65 20.80
N LEU A 33 8.86 -15.25 20.73
CA LEU A 33 10.00 -15.92 20.07
C LEU A 33 10.90 -14.90 19.36
N THR A 34 11.84 -14.36 20.13
CA THR A 34 13.11 -13.82 19.64
C THR A 34 13.87 -14.89 18.87
N ILE A 35 14.15 -14.69 17.58
CA ILE A 35 15.18 -15.46 16.87
C ILE A 35 16.07 -14.51 16.06
N LYS A 36 17.38 -14.67 16.31
CA LYS A 36 18.51 -14.00 15.67
C LYS A 36 18.56 -14.28 14.16
N SER A 37 18.85 -13.22 13.41
CA SER A 37 19.17 -13.23 11.98
C SER A 37 20.43 -14.06 11.69
N SER A 38 20.34 -14.96 10.71
CA SER A 38 21.52 -15.45 9.99
C SER A 38 21.26 -15.43 8.48
N HIS A 39 22.23 -14.82 7.81
CA HIS A 39 22.36 -14.54 6.40
C HIS A 39 22.45 -15.83 5.57
N TRP A 40 21.74 -15.95 4.44
CA TRP A 40 22.05 -16.95 3.41
C TRP A 40 21.82 -16.47 1.99
N THR A 41 22.81 -16.81 1.16
CA THR A 41 22.92 -16.68 -0.29
C THR A 41 22.69 -18.04 -0.98
N HIS A 42 22.21 -17.96 -2.24
CA HIS A 42 22.55 -18.82 -3.39
C HIS A 42 21.80 -20.13 -3.70
N SER A 43 21.29 -20.16 -4.96
CA SER A 43 21.42 -21.18 -6.04
C SER A 43 21.05 -22.66 -5.85
N GLY A 44 20.37 -23.22 -6.88
CA GLY A 44 20.84 -24.45 -7.54
C GLY A 44 19.90 -25.68 -7.61
N GLU A 45 19.29 -25.86 -8.78
CA GLU A 45 19.06 -27.11 -9.57
C GLU A 45 18.67 -28.49 -8.96
N ILE A 46 17.45 -28.90 -9.36
CA ILE A 46 16.96 -30.17 -9.98
C ILE A 46 17.87 -31.42 -9.99
N ILE A 47 17.35 -32.57 -9.50
CA ILE A 47 17.52 -33.93 -10.10
C ILE A 47 16.24 -34.79 -9.92
N MET A 48 15.86 -35.51 -10.98
CA MET A 48 14.80 -36.54 -11.09
C MET A 48 15.33 -37.96 -10.76
N ASP A 49 14.46 -38.88 -10.29
CA ASP A 49 14.00 -40.07 -11.05
C ASP A 49 13.49 -41.26 -10.16
N LYS A 50 12.58 -42.04 -10.78
CA LYS A 50 12.20 -43.47 -10.61
C LYS A 50 10.99 -43.93 -9.76
N ARG A 51 10.00 -44.40 -10.56
CA ARG A 51 8.93 -45.41 -10.37
C ARG A 51 9.28 -46.61 -9.47
N LEU A 52 8.23 -47.23 -8.89
CA LEU A 52 7.93 -48.67 -8.99
C LEU A 52 6.43 -48.97 -8.68
N LEU A 53 5.94 -50.06 -9.27
CA LEU A 53 4.55 -50.50 -9.48
C LEU A 53 4.05 -51.54 -8.44
N ARG A 54 2.71 -51.80 -8.51
CA ARG A 54 1.98 -53.09 -8.30
C ARG A 54 1.20 -53.21 -6.97
N ASP A 55 0.02 -53.83 -6.81
CA ASP A 55 -1.18 -54.21 -7.60
C ASP A 55 -2.18 -54.89 -6.61
N ASN A 56 -3.51 -54.72 -6.78
CA ASN A 56 -4.70 -55.55 -6.40
C ASN A 56 -4.83 -56.21 -4.98
N LYS A 57 -5.99 -56.50 -4.34
CA LYS A 57 -7.44 -56.55 -4.65
C LYS A 57 -8.23 -56.86 -3.32
N GLY A 58 -9.56 -56.63 -3.33
CA GLY A 58 -10.57 -57.21 -2.41
C GLY A 58 -10.79 -56.44 -1.10
N GLY A 59 -11.96 -55.94 -0.70
CA GLY A 59 -13.33 -56.38 -0.90
C GLY A 59 -13.84 -56.96 0.43
N ASP A 60 -14.48 -56.15 1.28
CA ASP A 60 -15.80 -56.44 1.84
C ASP A 60 -16.30 -55.33 2.79
N ASP A 61 -17.62 -55.33 2.92
CA ASP A 61 -18.59 -54.43 3.53
C ASP A 61 -18.35 -54.00 5.00
N ARG A 62 -18.57 -52.70 5.29
CA ARG A 62 -18.91 -52.11 6.61
C ARG A 62 -19.07 -50.59 6.50
N ARG A 63 -20.31 -50.11 6.31
CA ARG A 63 -20.74 -48.76 6.73
C ARG A 63 -21.66 -48.95 7.93
N HIS A 64 -21.45 -48.33 9.09
CA HIS A 64 -22.05 -47.01 9.37
C HIS A 64 -21.55 -46.38 10.71
N THR A 65 -20.27 -46.47 11.04
CA THR A 65 -19.70 -45.79 12.24
C THR A 65 -18.58 -44.77 11.93
N ASP A 66 -18.11 -44.70 10.68
CA ASP A 66 -16.93 -43.88 10.31
C ASP A 66 -17.21 -42.41 9.98
N GLU A 67 -18.47 -42.03 9.71
CA GLU A 67 -18.78 -40.64 9.30
C GLU A 67 -18.59 -39.62 10.44
N ARG A 68 -18.73 -40.04 11.69
CA ARG A 68 -18.57 -39.15 12.87
C ARG A 68 -17.11 -38.96 13.28
N ALA A 69 -16.30 -40.01 13.19
CA ALA A 69 -14.86 -39.95 13.46
C ALA A 69 -14.09 -39.21 12.35
N GLY A 70 -14.46 -39.44 11.08
CA GLY A 70 -13.84 -38.77 9.93
C GLY A 70 -14.06 -37.25 9.92
N SER A 71 -15.21 -36.77 10.38
CA SER A 71 -15.52 -35.34 10.48
C SER A 71 -14.68 -34.62 11.55
N PHE A 72 -14.43 -35.27 12.69
CA PHE A 72 -13.60 -34.69 13.76
C PHE A 72 -12.12 -34.68 13.39
N VAL A 73 -11.60 -35.80 12.86
CA VAL A 73 -10.19 -35.94 12.46
C VAL A 73 -9.84 -34.97 11.32
N SER A 74 -10.74 -34.79 10.35
CA SER A 74 -10.54 -33.84 9.26
C SER A 74 -10.55 -32.38 9.72
N LYS A 75 -11.41 -32.00 10.68
CA LYS A 75 -11.39 -30.67 11.30
C LYS A 75 -10.09 -30.38 12.04
N VAL A 76 -9.60 -31.32 12.85
CA VAL A 76 -8.31 -31.20 13.56
C VAL A 76 -7.15 -31.09 12.57
N SER A 77 -7.14 -31.93 11.51
CA SER A 77 -6.12 -31.87 10.46
C SER A 77 -6.10 -30.51 9.75
N ASN A 78 -7.27 -29.94 9.46
CA ASN A 78 -7.39 -28.64 8.82
C ASN A 78 -6.88 -27.51 9.72
N LEU A 79 -7.20 -27.53 11.01
CA LEU A 79 -6.68 -26.56 12.00
C LEU A 79 -5.15 -26.61 12.10
N LEU A 80 -4.55 -27.80 12.10
CA LEU A 80 -3.10 -27.95 12.10
C LEU A 80 -2.45 -27.35 10.85
N LYS A 81 -3.07 -27.50 9.67
CA LYS A 81 -2.56 -26.90 8.43
C LYS A 81 -2.68 -25.37 8.46
N ASP A 82 -3.79 -24.85 9.00
CA ASP A 82 -3.96 -23.42 9.21
C ASP A 82 -2.88 -22.85 10.14
N HIS A 83 -2.67 -23.49 11.29
CA HIS A 83 -1.64 -23.08 12.25
C HIS A 83 -0.23 -23.16 11.65
N ASN A 84 0.07 -24.23 10.91
CA ASN A 84 1.36 -24.36 10.22
C ASN A 84 1.57 -23.27 9.16
N SER A 85 0.53 -22.87 8.43
CA SER A 85 0.62 -21.80 7.42
C SER A 85 1.04 -20.48 8.06
N ILE A 86 0.45 -20.13 9.20
CA ILE A 86 0.81 -18.94 9.99
C ILE A 86 2.26 -19.05 10.46
N ARG A 87 2.60 -20.12 11.19
CA ARG A 87 3.94 -20.31 11.77
C ARG A 87 5.05 -20.31 10.73
N TRP A 88 4.82 -20.91 9.56
CA TRP A 88 5.82 -20.91 8.48
C TRP A 88 5.95 -19.54 7.81
N ALA A 89 4.86 -18.78 7.73
CA ALA A 89 4.91 -17.39 7.25
C ALA A 89 5.68 -16.49 8.23
N ASP A 90 5.46 -16.63 9.54
CA ASP A 90 6.20 -15.90 10.58
C ASP A 90 7.71 -16.20 10.54
N ALA A 91 8.05 -17.45 10.23
CA ALA A 91 9.43 -17.90 10.07
C ALA A 91 10.00 -17.65 8.65
N PHE A 92 9.30 -16.90 7.80
CA PHE A 92 9.68 -16.58 6.41
C PHE A 92 10.17 -17.77 5.60
N LYS A 93 9.51 -18.93 5.73
CA LYS A 93 9.87 -20.13 4.96
C LYS A 93 9.72 -19.89 3.45
N SER A 94 10.45 -20.67 2.64
CA SER A 94 10.35 -20.58 1.18
C SER A 94 9.05 -21.18 0.67
N ASP A 95 8.58 -20.68 -0.47
CA ASP A 95 7.37 -21.17 -1.11
C ASP A 95 7.50 -22.65 -1.48
N ASP A 96 8.69 -23.07 -1.92
CA ASP A 96 8.98 -24.47 -2.26
C ASP A 96 8.92 -25.39 -1.04
N PHE A 97 9.45 -24.95 0.11
CA PHE A 97 9.33 -25.70 1.37
C PHE A 97 7.86 -25.92 1.73
N VAL A 98 7.03 -24.87 1.66
CA VAL A 98 5.62 -24.98 2.02
C VAL A 98 4.83 -25.81 1.00
N LYS A 99 5.13 -25.66 -0.29
CA LYS A 99 4.55 -26.51 -1.36
C LYS A 99 4.87 -27.97 -1.12
N GLU A 100 6.12 -28.30 -0.77
CA GLU A 100 6.50 -29.66 -0.41
C GLU A 100 5.69 -30.18 0.78
N LYS A 101 5.59 -29.41 1.88
CA LYS A 101 4.82 -29.83 3.06
C LYS A 101 3.32 -29.99 2.79
N PHE A 102 2.77 -29.21 1.86
CA PHE A 102 1.37 -29.35 1.43
C PHE A 102 1.15 -30.32 0.26
N LYS A 103 2.22 -31.01 -0.19
CA LYS A 103 2.19 -31.95 -1.33
C LYS A 103 1.69 -31.30 -2.62
N LEU A 104 2.17 -30.09 -2.88
CA LEU A 104 1.88 -29.28 -4.07
C LEU A 104 3.05 -29.25 -5.07
N THR A 105 4.17 -29.89 -4.73
CA THR A 105 5.34 -29.97 -5.61
C THR A 105 4.97 -30.59 -6.96
N GLY A 106 5.41 -29.97 -8.06
CA GLY A 106 5.13 -30.41 -9.42
C GLY A 106 3.72 -30.08 -9.94
N LEU A 107 2.84 -29.51 -9.12
CA LEU A 107 1.53 -29.03 -9.57
C LEU A 107 1.63 -27.60 -10.12
N SER A 108 0.91 -27.34 -11.22
CA SER A 108 0.79 -26.00 -11.82
C SER A 108 -0.63 -25.75 -12.34
N GLY A 109 -0.95 -24.49 -12.65
CA GLY A 109 -2.22 -24.09 -13.26
C GLY A 109 -3.44 -24.61 -12.51
N VAL A 110 -4.39 -25.19 -13.24
CA VAL A 110 -5.65 -25.74 -12.70
C VAL A 110 -5.39 -26.90 -11.73
N ALA A 111 -4.36 -27.72 -11.96
CA ALA A 111 -4.04 -28.84 -11.06
C ALA A 111 -3.57 -28.35 -9.69
N LEU A 112 -2.83 -27.24 -9.64
CA LEU A 112 -2.41 -26.61 -8.39
C LEU A 112 -3.60 -25.97 -7.67
N THR A 113 -4.36 -25.10 -8.35
CA THR A 113 -5.45 -24.34 -7.72
C THR A 113 -6.63 -25.20 -7.32
N GLY A 114 -6.88 -26.30 -8.04
CA GLY A 114 -7.92 -27.29 -7.70
C GLY A 114 -7.54 -28.24 -6.55
N HIS A 115 -6.29 -28.24 -6.09
CA HIS A 115 -5.86 -29.16 -5.05
C HIS A 115 -6.37 -28.73 -3.67
N LYS A 116 -6.91 -29.67 -2.87
CA LYS A 116 -7.52 -29.40 -1.56
C LYS A 116 -6.62 -28.68 -0.54
N ASN A 117 -5.30 -28.79 -0.68
CA ASN A 117 -4.35 -28.13 0.21
C ASN A 117 -3.91 -26.74 -0.29
N TYR A 118 -4.28 -26.33 -1.51
CA TYR A 118 -3.86 -25.07 -2.10
C TYR A 118 -4.29 -23.86 -1.26
N LYS A 119 -5.49 -23.88 -0.70
CA LYS A 119 -6.00 -22.83 0.21
C LYS A 119 -5.08 -22.53 1.41
N TYR A 120 -4.34 -23.52 1.91
CA TYR A 120 -3.39 -23.33 3.02
C TYR A 120 -2.09 -22.69 2.52
N PHE A 121 -1.64 -23.07 1.33
CA PHE A 121 -0.52 -22.40 0.68
C PHE A 121 -0.85 -20.94 0.36
N GLU A 122 -2.05 -20.66 -0.16
CA GLU A 122 -2.53 -19.30 -0.42
C GLU A 122 -2.54 -18.46 0.85
N LYS A 123 -3.10 -18.99 1.95
CA LYS A 123 -3.06 -18.35 3.27
C LYS A 123 -1.63 -18.08 3.76
N PHE A 124 -0.72 -19.04 3.62
CA PHE A 124 0.70 -18.84 3.94
C PHE A 124 1.30 -17.67 3.15
N VAL A 125 1.06 -17.60 1.83
CA VAL A 125 1.57 -16.53 0.96
C VAL A 125 1.01 -15.17 1.40
N GLU A 126 -0.28 -15.10 1.73
CA GLU A 126 -0.92 -13.87 2.19
C GLU A 126 -0.31 -13.37 3.51
N ILE A 127 -0.19 -14.25 4.51
CA ILE A 127 0.38 -13.90 5.82
C ILE A 127 1.85 -13.51 5.67
N LYS A 128 2.62 -14.23 4.87
CA LYS A 128 4.03 -13.91 4.61
C LYS A 128 4.18 -12.51 4.02
N LYS A 129 3.29 -12.11 3.10
CA LYS A 129 3.26 -10.74 2.54
C LYS A 129 2.94 -9.70 3.62
N LEU A 130 1.99 -9.97 4.52
CA LEU A 130 1.66 -9.07 5.64
C LEU A 130 2.83 -8.93 6.63
N ASN A 131 3.47 -10.04 7.00
CA ASN A 131 4.63 -10.05 7.88
C ASN A 131 5.81 -9.28 7.27
N GLN A 132 6.02 -9.39 5.96
CA GLN A 132 7.05 -8.61 5.26
C GLN A 132 6.77 -7.10 5.34
N LEU A 133 5.51 -6.68 5.14
CA LEU A 133 5.12 -5.28 5.27
C LEU A 133 5.36 -4.75 6.68
N ASP A 134 4.96 -5.51 7.70
CA ASP A 134 5.16 -5.16 9.11
C ASP A 134 6.66 -5.09 9.47
N ALA A 135 7.47 -6.03 8.98
CA ALA A 135 8.91 -6.02 9.18
C ALA A 135 9.58 -4.78 8.58
N TRP A 136 9.21 -4.38 7.35
CA TRP A 136 9.72 -3.14 6.75
C TRP A 136 9.29 -1.89 7.52
N MET A 137 8.03 -1.83 7.97
CA MET A 137 7.51 -0.71 8.76
C MET A 137 8.23 -0.58 10.11
N LYS A 138 8.41 -1.70 10.83
CA LYS A 138 9.13 -1.74 12.13
C LYS A 138 10.60 -1.34 11.99
N ALA A 139 11.22 -1.68 10.86
CA ALA A 139 12.59 -1.31 10.53
C ALA A 139 12.71 0.12 9.94
N ASP A 140 11.61 0.89 9.89
CA ASP A 140 11.55 2.25 9.33
C ASP A 140 12.19 2.34 7.94
N ARG A 141 11.92 1.34 7.10
CA ARG A 141 12.52 1.27 5.75
C ARG A 141 11.92 2.39 4.88
N SER A 142 12.78 3.14 4.19
CA SER A 142 12.30 4.10 3.21
C SER A 142 11.56 3.41 2.06
N THR A 143 10.61 4.11 1.42
CA THR A 143 9.91 3.59 0.24
C THR A 143 10.90 3.25 -0.88
N PHE A 144 11.97 4.04 -1.03
CA PHE A 144 13.02 3.77 -2.01
C PHE A 144 13.80 2.48 -1.72
N ALA A 145 14.13 2.20 -0.45
CA ALA A 145 14.82 0.96 -0.08
C ALA A 145 13.96 -0.26 -0.42
N VAL A 146 12.67 -0.22 -0.11
CA VAL A 146 11.72 -1.31 -0.43
C VAL A 146 11.54 -1.45 -1.95
N TRP A 147 11.47 -0.33 -2.69
CA TRP A 147 11.45 -0.35 -4.16
C TRP A 147 12.66 -1.11 -4.75
N ARG A 148 13.87 -0.82 -4.26
CA ARG A 148 15.10 -1.51 -4.68
C ARG A 148 15.10 -2.99 -4.28
N GLU A 149 14.69 -3.30 -3.04
CA GLU A 149 14.64 -4.67 -2.51
C GLU A 149 13.71 -5.58 -3.31
N LEU A 150 12.60 -5.01 -3.80
CA LEU A 150 11.64 -5.71 -4.65
C LEU A 150 12.09 -5.89 -6.10
N GLY A 151 13.33 -5.52 -6.43
CA GLY A 151 13.86 -5.62 -7.78
C GLY A 151 13.30 -4.57 -8.75
N LEU A 152 12.54 -3.60 -8.27
CA LEU A 152 11.94 -2.54 -9.10
C LEU A 152 12.96 -1.43 -9.42
N GLY A 153 14.16 -1.50 -8.84
CA GLY A 153 15.24 -0.53 -9.01
C GLY A 153 15.78 -0.36 -10.43
N SER A 154 15.51 -1.31 -11.33
CA SER A 154 15.91 -1.24 -12.75
C SER A 154 14.83 -0.68 -13.66
N ILE A 155 13.63 -0.41 -13.14
CA ILE A 155 12.54 0.22 -13.90
C ILE A 155 12.92 1.68 -14.11
N ASN A 156 13.03 2.10 -15.37
CA ASN A 156 13.45 3.45 -15.74
C ASN A 156 12.60 4.08 -16.86
N THR A 157 11.68 3.33 -17.46
CA THR A 157 10.81 3.81 -18.54
C THR A 157 9.33 3.61 -18.22
N TRP A 158 8.47 4.27 -19.00
CA TRP A 158 7.02 4.04 -18.95
C TRP A 158 6.67 2.58 -19.30
N ASP A 159 7.36 1.99 -20.28
CA ASP A 159 7.11 0.60 -20.68
C ASP A 159 7.50 -0.38 -19.57
N ASP A 160 8.63 -0.15 -18.88
CA ASP A 160 9.00 -0.94 -17.71
C ASP A 160 7.92 -0.87 -16.62
N LEU A 161 7.38 0.34 -16.35
CA LEU A 161 6.31 0.52 -15.37
C LEU A 161 5.03 -0.21 -15.77
N MET A 162 4.61 -0.12 -17.04
CA MET A 162 3.44 -0.82 -17.57
C MET A 162 3.59 -2.34 -17.47
N ASN A 163 4.78 -2.85 -17.78
CA ASN A 163 5.10 -4.27 -17.66
C ASN A 163 5.17 -4.72 -16.19
N ALA A 164 5.69 -3.89 -15.29
CA ALA A 164 5.77 -4.21 -13.87
C ALA A 164 4.44 -4.10 -13.12
N ALA A 165 3.50 -3.28 -13.60
CA ALA A 165 2.27 -2.89 -12.91
C ALA A 165 1.39 -4.07 -12.42
N HIS A 166 1.42 -5.20 -13.13
CA HIS A 166 0.63 -6.38 -12.79
C HIS A 166 1.38 -7.39 -11.91
N THR A 167 2.69 -7.19 -11.71
CA THR A 167 3.53 -8.09 -10.91
C THR A 167 3.19 -8.00 -9.43
N ASP A 168 3.44 -9.09 -8.71
CA ASP A 168 3.26 -9.16 -7.26
C ASP A 168 4.20 -8.19 -6.52
N ALA A 169 5.42 -7.99 -7.04
CA ALA A 169 6.38 -7.04 -6.50
C ALA A 169 5.84 -5.60 -6.52
N PHE A 170 5.32 -5.15 -7.66
CA PHE A 170 4.76 -3.80 -7.78
C PHE A 170 3.52 -3.61 -6.88
N LYS A 171 2.62 -4.60 -6.83
CA LYS A 171 1.44 -4.55 -5.93
C LYS A 171 1.85 -4.51 -4.46
N LEU A 172 2.87 -5.27 -4.07
CA LEU A 172 3.41 -5.27 -2.71
C LEU A 172 4.03 -3.92 -2.36
N TYR A 173 4.80 -3.33 -3.29
CA TYR A 173 5.33 -1.97 -3.14
C TYR A 173 4.20 -0.95 -2.95
N GLN A 174 3.15 -0.98 -3.78
CA GLN A 174 2.03 -0.03 -3.66
C GLN A 174 1.36 -0.09 -2.29
N ARG A 175 1.16 -1.30 -1.75
CA ARG A 175 0.63 -1.51 -0.39
C ARG A 175 1.57 -0.92 0.65
N TYR A 176 2.87 -1.20 0.56
CA TYR A 176 3.87 -0.65 1.47
C TYR A 176 3.89 0.88 1.46
N ALA A 177 4.02 1.50 0.27
CA ALA A 177 4.06 2.95 0.13
C ALA A 177 2.79 3.61 0.68
N SER A 178 1.62 3.01 0.44
CA SER A 178 0.34 3.50 0.98
C SER A 178 0.29 3.47 2.52
N SER A 179 0.82 2.40 3.13
CA SER A 179 0.90 2.25 4.59
C SER A 179 1.94 3.18 5.20
N SER A 180 3.13 3.28 4.60
CA SER A 180 4.19 4.21 5.00
C SER A 180 3.68 5.65 5.03
N ASP A 181 2.94 6.07 4.01
CA ASP A 181 2.38 7.42 3.91
C ASP A 181 1.32 7.71 4.97
N ASN A 182 0.50 6.72 5.30
CA ASN A 182 -0.48 6.85 6.38
C ASN A 182 0.22 6.94 7.73
N TYR A 183 1.19 6.06 7.96
CA TYR A 183 1.95 6.01 9.22
C TYR A 183 2.71 7.31 9.47
N ALA A 184 3.35 7.88 8.45
CA ALA A 184 4.03 9.16 8.54
C ALA A 184 3.11 10.30 9.00
N VAL A 185 1.90 10.38 8.41
CA VAL A 185 0.93 11.44 8.74
C VAL A 185 0.32 11.24 10.13
N ILE A 186 -0.02 9.99 10.49
CA ILE A 186 -0.52 9.66 11.83
C ILE A 186 0.53 10.01 12.89
N ASN A 187 1.79 9.62 12.66
CA ASN A 187 2.85 9.89 13.60
C ASN A 187 3.16 11.38 13.75
N ALA A 188 3.04 12.15 12.67
CA ALA A 188 3.18 13.60 12.73
C ALA A 188 2.05 14.23 13.56
N GLY A 189 0.80 13.80 13.34
CA GLY A 189 -0.34 14.31 14.09
C GLY A 189 -0.36 13.91 15.58
N LEU A 190 -0.06 12.65 15.89
CA LEU A 190 -0.17 12.10 17.25
C LEU A 190 1.10 12.30 18.09
N TYR A 191 2.27 12.22 17.46
CA TYR A 191 3.55 12.18 18.17
C TYR A 191 4.50 13.31 17.77
N GLY A 192 4.06 14.25 16.93
CA GLY A 192 4.89 15.38 16.48
C GLY A 192 6.12 14.96 15.66
N LYS A 193 6.15 13.73 15.13
CA LYS A 193 7.28 13.25 14.32
C LYS A 193 7.32 13.98 12.97
N PRO A 194 8.52 14.26 12.42
CA PRO A 194 8.61 14.89 11.11
C PRO A 194 8.08 13.94 10.02
N ILE A 195 7.20 14.45 9.17
CA ILE A 195 6.79 13.75 7.93
C ILE A 195 8.01 13.68 6.99
N PRO A 196 8.44 12.50 6.51
CA PRO A 196 9.43 12.37 5.46
C PRO A 196 8.89 12.99 4.17
N VAL A 197 9.51 14.08 3.72
CA VAL A 197 9.07 14.83 2.55
C VAL A 197 9.81 14.34 1.30
N TRP A 198 9.13 14.36 0.16
CA TRP A 198 9.76 14.09 -1.14
C TRP A 198 10.78 15.16 -1.46
N SER A 199 12.05 14.78 -1.36
CA SER A 199 13.17 15.62 -1.76
C SER A 199 13.51 15.39 -3.24
N SER A 200 14.49 16.12 -3.76
CA SER A 200 14.96 15.99 -5.14
C SER A 200 15.60 14.63 -5.45
N ASP A 201 15.90 13.82 -4.44
CA ASP A 201 16.51 12.49 -4.57
C ASP A 201 15.52 11.36 -4.93
N THR A 202 14.21 11.62 -4.84
CA THR A 202 13.19 10.62 -5.20
C THR A 202 13.24 10.36 -6.70
N SER A 203 13.49 9.11 -7.10
CA SER A 203 13.59 8.77 -8.53
C SER A 203 12.26 9.07 -9.25
N TRP A 204 12.36 9.43 -10.53
CA TRP A 204 11.18 9.66 -11.37
C TRP A 204 10.22 8.46 -11.33
N THR A 205 10.73 7.23 -11.43
CA THR A 205 9.90 6.02 -11.39
C THR A 205 9.21 5.78 -10.06
N GLU A 206 9.89 6.04 -8.94
CA GLU A 206 9.26 5.96 -7.63
C GLU A 206 8.16 7.02 -7.48
N ARG A 207 8.41 8.24 -7.95
CA ARG A 207 7.44 9.34 -7.97
C ARG A 207 6.16 8.94 -8.71
N ILE A 208 6.30 8.35 -9.90
CA ILE A 208 5.16 7.82 -10.67
C ILE A 208 4.45 6.71 -9.89
N ALA A 209 5.18 5.71 -9.39
CA ALA A 209 4.60 4.57 -8.68
C ALA A 209 3.82 4.99 -7.42
N ARG A 210 4.30 6.01 -6.71
CA ARG A 210 3.60 6.57 -5.55
C ARG A 210 2.35 7.37 -5.95
N MET A 211 2.38 8.15 -7.03
CA MET A 211 1.16 8.81 -7.55
C MET A 211 0.09 7.78 -7.96
N VAL A 212 0.49 6.65 -8.55
CA VAL A 212 -0.44 5.54 -8.84
C VAL A 212 -1.04 5.01 -7.54
N SER A 213 -0.22 4.78 -6.52
CA SER A 213 -0.70 4.36 -5.20
C SER A 213 -1.67 5.38 -4.60
N TRP A 214 -1.39 6.67 -4.72
CA TRP A 214 -2.28 7.72 -4.20
C TRP A 214 -3.64 7.75 -4.89
N LYS A 215 -3.69 7.57 -6.21
CA LYS A 215 -4.96 7.48 -6.95
C LYS A 215 -5.70 6.19 -6.62
N ALA A 216 -5.02 5.04 -6.67
CA ALA A 216 -5.62 3.73 -6.40
C ALA A 216 -6.20 3.62 -4.98
N ASN A 217 -5.59 4.29 -4.01
CA ASN A 217 -6.04 4.32 -2.62
C ASN A 217 -6.88 5.57 -2.27
N ASN A 218 -7.27 6.38 -3.25
CA ASN A 218 -8.03 7.61 -3.09
C ASN A 218 -7.52 8.54 -1.95
N LYS A 219 -6.20 8.75 -1.88
CA LYS A 219 -5.57 9.53 -0.80
C LYS A 219 -6.15 10.95 -0.71
N GLY A 220 -6.12 11.54 0.49
CA GLY A 220 -6.64 12.89 0.71
C GLY A 220 -5.67 13.96 0.21
N GLU A 221 -6.19 15.04 -0.37
CA GLU A 221 -5.36 16.18 -0.81
C GLU A 221 -4.47 16.76 0.32
N PRO A 222 -4.95 16.96 1.57
CA PRO A 222 -4.11 17.48 2.64
C PRO A 222 -2.92 16.58 2.96
N GLN A 223 -3.13 15.26 2.91
CA GLN A 223 -2.07 14.28 3.13
C GLN A 223 -0.98 14.40 2.05
N ILE A 224 -1.38 14.52 0.78
CA ILE A 224 -0.42 14.63 -0.32
C ILE A 224 0.35 15.95 -0.25
N MET A 225 -0.31 17.06 0.07
CA MET A 225 0.36 18.36 0.27
C MET A 225 1.44 18.29 1.35
N LEU A 226 1.18 17.61 2.48
CA LEU A 226 2.16 17.42 3.56
C LEU A 226 3.34 16.54 3.14
N LEU A 227 3.08 15.43 2.42
CA LEU A 227 4.12 14.54 1.90
C LEU A 227 5.02 15.24 0.85
N LEU A 228 4.45 16.21 0.14
CA LEU A 228 5.15 17.07 -0.80
C LEU A 228 5.76 18.32 -0.15
N GLY A 229 5.63 18.48 1.16
CA GLY A 229 6.29 19.51 1.95
C GLY A 229 5.77 20.91 1.71
N PHE A 230 4.49 21.07 1.35
CA PHE A 230 3.91 22.40 1.11
C PHE A 230 3.98 23.29 2.35
N ASP A 231 3.92 22.70 3.54
CA ASP A 231 4.05 23.37 4.83
C ASP A 231 5.51 23.68 5.23
N LYS A 232 6.50 23.12 4.54
CA LYS A 232 7.92 23.18 4.91
C LYS A 232 8.82 23.86 3.90
N PHE A 233 8.52 23.72 2.61
CA PHE A 233 9.38 24.19 1.54
C PHE A 233 9.03 25.62 1.10
N SER A 234 10.08 26.37 0.76
CA SER A 234 9.94 27.65 0.07
C SER A 234 9.46 27.44 -1.37
N PRO A 235 8.97 28.49 -2.06
CA PRO A 235 8.61 28.39 -3.48
C PRO A 235 9.72 27.81 -4.35
N ALA A 236 10.96 28.31 -4.18
CA ALA A 236 12.12 27.85 -4.94
C ALA A 236 12.42 26.36 -4.70
N ALA A 237 12.25 25.86 -3.47
CA ALA A 237 12.44 24.45 -3.17
C ALA A 237 11.33 23.59 -3.81
N LEU A 238 10.06 24.04 -3.74
CA LEU A 238 8.91 23.36 -4.37
C LEU A 238 8.99 23.31 -5.90
N GLU A 239 9.62 24.30 -6.51
CA GLU A 239 9.92 24.35 -7.94
C GLU A 239 11.07 23.39 -8.28
N ALA A 240 12.18 23.48 -7.56
CA ALA A 240 13.37 22.65 -7.79
C ALA A 240 13.07 21.14 -7.66
N ASN A 241 12.24 20.74 -6.69
CA ASN A 241 11.85 19.34 -6.50
C ASN A 241 10.60 18.91 -7.29
N GLN A 242 10.03 19.81 -8.11
CA GLN A 242 8.83 19.57 -8.92
C GLN A 242 7.59 19.15 -8.12
N ASN A 243 7.53 19.44 -6.81
CA ASN A 243 6.44 19.00 -5.95
C ASN A 243 5.12 19.70 -6.27
N ALA A 244 5.16 20.98 -6.68
CA ALA A 244 3.95 21.68 -7.14
C ALA A 244 3.36 21.05 -8.41
N LYS A 245 4.20 20.77 -9.42
CA LYS A 245 3.79 20.05 -10.65
C LYS A 245 3.23 18.67 -10.33
N THR A 246 3.91 17.94 -9.44
CA THR A 246 3.52 16.59 -9.01
C THR A 246 2.13 16.60 -8.34
N TYR A 247 1.90 17.53 -7.43
CA TYR A 247 0.59 17.69 -6.81
C TYR A 247 -0.49 18.00 -7.84
N LEU A 248 -0.22 18.91 -8.80
CA LEU A 248 -1.19 19.27 -9.82
C LEU A 248 -1.56 18.08 -10.72
N ILE A 249 -0.59 17.26 -11.13
CA ILE A 249 -0.83 16.02 -11.87
C ILE A 249 -1.71 15.07 -11.05
N TYR A 250 -1.36 14.85 -9.78
CA TYR A 250 -2.16 14.01 -8.88
C TYR A 250 -3.59 14.54 -8.72
N TRP A 251 -3.75 15.86 -8.56
CA TRP A 251 -5.05 16.50 -8.39
C TRP A 251 -5.91 16.32 -9.64
N LEU A 252 -5.37 16.55 -10.83
CA LEU A 252 -6.06 16.32 -12.10
C LEU A 252 -6.47 14.86 -12.23
N LEU A 253 -5.56 13.93 -11.93
CA LEU A 253 -5.82 12.50 -11.94
C LEU A 253 -6.91 12.11 -10.93
N LYS A 254 -6.92 12.70 -9.73
CA LYS A 254 -7.91 12.42 -8.68
C LYS A 254 -9.32 12.80 -9.15
N HIS A 255 -9.46 13.96 -9.78
CA HIS A 255 -10.73 14.53 -10.26
C HIS A 255 -11.09 14.11 -11.69
N ASP A 256 -10.31 13.22 -12.29
CA ASP A 256 -10.62 12.64 -13.58
C ASP A 256 -11.74 11.58 -13.47
N ASN A 257 -12.93 11.95 -13.94
CA ASN A 257 -14.12 11.11 -13.94
C ASN A 257 -14.08 10.01 -15.01
N SER A 258 -13.16 10.05 -15.98
CA SER A 258 -13.00 8.97 -16.97
C SER A 258 -12.40 7.70 -16.35
N ILE A 259 -11.68 7.84 -15.24
CA ILE A 259 -11.11 6.74 -14.47
C ILE A 259 -12.09 6.33 -13.37
N THR A 260 -13.09 5.54 -13.76
CA THR A 260 -14.17 5.10 -12.84
C THR A 260 -13.66 4.18 -11.71
N PRO A 261 -14.12 4.35 -10.45
CA PRO A 261 -13.65 3.57 -9.30
C PRO A 261 -13.84 2.05 -9.41
N SER A 262 -14.87 1.59 -10.11
CA SER A 262 -15.21 0.17 -10.25
C SER A 262 -14.34 -0.59 -11.27
N ARG A 263 -13.45 0.11 -11.99
CA ARG A 263 -12.58 -0.46 -13.05
C ARG A 263 -11.11 -0.01 -12.96
N GLN A 264 -10.67 0.55 -11.84
CA GLN A 264 -9.27 1.01 -11.69
C GLN A 264 -8.28 -0.16 -11.81
N ASN A 265 -7.76 -0.39 -13.01
CA ASN A 265 -6.54 -1.16 -13.16
C ASN A 265 -5.34 -0.18 -13.14
N THR A 266 -4.22 -0.65 -12.62
CA THR A 266 -2.98 0.12 -12.49
C THR A 266 -2.52 0.72 -13.82
N ASN A 267 -2.78 0.04 -14.94
CA ASN A 267 -2.34 0.47 -16.27
C ASN A 267 -3.10 1.69 -16.77
N ASP A 268 -4.39 1.80 -16.50
CA ASP A 268 -5.18 2.96 -16.93
C ASP A 268 -4.75 4.22 -16.16
N ILE A 269 -4.43 4.06 -14.87
CA ILE A 269 -3.84 5.14 -14.07
C ILE A 269 -2.48 5.55 -14.63
N LEU A 270 -1.61 4.59 -14.95
CA LEU A 270 -0.30 4.86 -15.55
C LEU A 270 -0.42 5.54 -16.91
N LYS A 271 -1.36 5.14 -17.77
CA LYS A 271 -1.57 5.76 -19.10
C LYS A 271 -1.94 7.22 -18.94
N ARG A 272 -2.87 7.50 -18.03
CA ARG A 272 -3.28 8.88 -17.76
C ARG A 272 -2.15 9.71 -17.14
N LEU A 273 -1.38 9.14 -16.22
CA LEU A 273 -0.20 9.80 -15.68
C LEU A 273 0.82 10.13 -16.76
N MET A 274 1.05 9.21 -17.71
CA MET A 274 1.94 9.42 -18.85
C MET A 274 1.48 10.58 -19.75
N GLU A 275 0.16 10.72 -19.97
CA GLU A 275 -0.39 11.85 -20.73
C GLU A 275 -0.18 13.17 -20.00
N LEU A 276 -0.48 13.23 -18.70
CA LEU A 276 -0.37 14.45 -17.90
C LEU A 276 1.08 14.87 -17.67
N GLU A 277 1.99 13.92 -17.46
CA GLU A 277 3.40 14.22 -17.14
C GLU A 277 4.16 14.87 -18.30
N LYS A 278 3.79 14.50 -19.55
CA LYS A 278 4.30 15.09 -20.79
C LYS A 278 3.90 16.55 -20.99
N LEU A 279 2.86 17.02 -20.29
CA LEU A 279 2.40 18.39 -20.42
C LEU A 279 3.30 19.35 -19.63
N PRO A 280 3.60 20.54 -20.18
CA PRO A 280 4.25 21.59 -19.42
C PRO A 280 3.28 22.16 -18.37
N LEU A 281 3.82 22.87 -17.37
CA LEU A 281 3.03 23.30 -16.21
C LEU A 281 1.87 24.21 -16.60
N GLU A 282 2.05 25.06 -17.60
CA GLU A 282 1.07 26.02 -18.10
C GLU A 282 -0.16 25.29 -18.69
N GLU A 283 0.05 24.20 -19.41
CA GLU A 283 -1.03 23.38 -19.96
C GLU A 283 -1.80 22.63 -18.86
N LEU A 284 -1.09 22.14 -17.82
CA LEU A 284 -1.74 21.55 -16.66
C LEU A 284 -2.62 22.56 -15.90
N VAL A 285 -2.15 23.80 -15.77
CA VAL A 285 -2.93 24.89 -15.16
C VAL A 285 -4.17 25.22 -16.01
N LYS A 286 -4.08 25.19 -17.34
CA LYS A 286 -5.25 25.34 -18.22
C LYS A 286 -6.28 24.23 -18.00
N LEU A 287 -5.84 22.97 -17.93
CA LEU A 287 -6.73 21.82 -17.66
C LEU A 287 -7.43 21.95 -16.31
N LYS A 288 -6.70 22.39 -15.28
CA LYS A 288 -7.26 22.65 -13.95
C LYS A 288 -8.39 23.69 -13.98
N ASN A 289 -8.27 24.70 -14.83
CA ASN A 289 -9.20 25.82 -14.91
C ASN A 289 -10.48 25.51 -15.69
N LEU A 290 -10.69 24.26 -16.13
CA LEU A 290 -11.94 23.83 -16.74
C LEU A 290 -13.13 24.04 -15.77
N PRO A 291 -14.29 24.54 -16.26
CA PRO A 291 -15.44 24.83 -15.41
C PRO A 291 -15.94 23.63 -14.58
N SER A 292 -15.79 22.42 -15.11
CA SER A 292 -16.14 21.16 -14.43
C SER A 292 -15.37 20.93 -13.13
N LEU A 293 -14.25 21.62 -12.92
CA LEU A 293 -13.38 21.47 -11.76
C LEU A 293 -13.45 22.64 -10.77
N ASN A 294 -14.34 23.62 -10.98
CA ASN A 294 -14.47 24.80 -10.14
C ASN A 294 -14.74 24.45 -8.65
N GLU A 295 -15.57 23.44 -8.40
CA GLU A 295 -15.86 23.02 -7.02
C GLU A 295 -14.64 22.39 -6.36
N ALA A 296 -13.93 21.51 -7.07
CA ALA A 296 -12.69 20.91 -6.61
C ALA A 296 -11.64 22.00 -6.28
N ARG A 297 -11.47 23.00 -7.16
CA ARG A 297 -10.56 24.13 -6.94
C ARG A 297 -10.90 24.93 -5.69
N ARG A 298 -12.17 25.28 -5.50
CA ARG A 298 -12.62 26.01 -4.30
C ARG A 298 -12.29 25.24 -3.04
N LYS A 299 -12.53 23.93 -3.04
CA LYS A 299 -12.17 23.04 -1.93
C LYS A 299 -10.66 23.02 -1.69
N THR A 300 -9.84 22.85 -2.72
CA THR A 300 -8.37 22.83 -2.60
C THR A 300 -7.82 24.15 -2.07
N ASN A 301 -8.33 25.29 -2.53
CA ASN A 301 -7.95 26.61 -2.00
C ASN A 301 -8.28 26.75 -0.51
N PHE A 302 -9.47 26.29 -0.09
CA PHE A 302 -9.82 26.26 1.33
C PHE A 302 -8.82 25.41 2.14
N LEU A 303 -8.46 24.23 1.64
CA LEU A 303 -7.46 23.35 2.28
C LEU A 303 -6.07 24.00 2.38
N LEU A 304 -5.63 24.72 1.34
CA LEU A 304 -4.36 25.46 1.36
C LEU A 304 -4.37 26.55 2.44
N LYS A 305 -5.43 27.37 2.49
CA LYS A 305 -5.55 28.42 3.52
C LYS A 305 -5.45 27.86 4.93
N LYS A 306 -6.17 26.75 5.17
CA LYS A 306 -6.14 26.04 6.45
C LYS A 306 -4.74 25.50 6.77
N MET A 307 -4.06 24.88 5.80
CA MET A 307 -2.71 24.35 5.97
C MET A 307 -1.71 25.43 6.40
N PHE A 308 -1.82 26.64 5.86
CA PHE A 308 -0.94 27.74 6.20
C PHE A 308 -1.41 28.57 7.41
N GLY A 309 -2.55 28.22 8.04
CA GLY A 309 -3.12 28.97 9.17
C GLY A 309 -3.60 30.37 8.79
N LEU A 310 -4.00 30.58 7.53
CA LEU A 310 -4.38 31.89 6.99
C LEU A 310 -5.90 32.15 7.05
N GLU A 311 -6.68 31.21 7.59
CA GLU A 311 -8.14 31.29 7.59
C GLU A 311 -8.70 32.31 8.60
N GLU A 312 -7.99 32.52 9.71
CA GLU A 312 -8.39 33.45 10.79
C GLU A 312 -7.67 34.79 10.74
N LEU A 313 -6.69 34.95 9.84
CA LEU A 313 -5.89 36.15 9.75
C LEU A 313 -6.62 37.24 8.96
N SER A 314 -6.54 38.48 9.45
CA SER A 314 -6.97 39.64 8.67
C SER A 314 -6.06 39.81 7.43
N PRO A 315 -6.53 40.49 6.37
CA PRO A 315 -5.71 40.73 5.17
C PRO A 315 -4.34 41.37 5.46
N LYS A 316 -4.24 42.21 6.49
CA LYS A 316 -2.98 42.85 6.92
C LYS A 316 -2.02 41.88 7.61
N GLU A 317 -2.55 40.90 8.36
CA GLU A 317 -1.76 39.88 9.06
C GLU A 317 -1.27 38.81 8.09
N VAL A 318 -2.11 38.42 7.12
CA VAL A 318 -1.74 37.52 6.02
C VAL A 318 -0.50 38.03 5.27
N LEU A 319 -0.43 39.33 4.98
CA LEU A 319 0.71 39.93 4.28
C LEU A 319 2.02 39.91 5.07
N LYS A 320 1.96 39.74 6.40
CA LYS A 320 3.13 39.66 7.29
C LYS A 320 3.58 38.23 7.57
N SER A 321 2.80 37.23 7.16
CA SER A 321 3.13 35.83 7.37
C SER A 321 4.33 35.43 6.51
N ASP A 322 5.30 34.76 7.11
CA ASP A 322 6.42 34.09 6.41
C ASP A 322 5.95 33.04 5.39
N LYS A 323 4.77 32.46 5.61
CA LYS A 323 4.13 31.47 4.75
C LYS A 323 3.41 32.06 3.54
N ILE A 324 3.22 33.39 3.47
CA ILE A 324 2.39 34.00 2.43
C ILE A 324 2.95 33.81 1.02
N GLN A 325 4.28 33.77 0.88
CA GLN A 325 4.92 33.59 -0.42
C GLN A 325 4.70 32.17 -0.96
N THR A 326 4.86 31.15 -0.10
CA THR A 326 4.53 29.76 -0.45
C THR A 326 3.05 29.59 -0.76
N TYR A 327 2.18 30.20 0.06
CA TYR A 327 0.74 30.18 -0.21
C TYR A 327 0.41 30.80 -1.56
N LYS A 328 0.92 32.00 -1.88
CA LYS A 328 0.67 32.68 -3.17
C LYS A 328 1.17 31.85 -4.35
N TYR A 329 2.40 31.34 -4.27
CA TYR A 329 2.96 30.47 -5.29
C TYR A 329 2.07 29.23 -5.56
N LEU A 330 1.66 28.53 -4.50
CA LEU A 330 0.76 27.38 -4.63
C LEU A 330 -0.65 27.78 -5.07
N TYR A 331 -1.14 28.94 -4.63
CA TYR A 331 -2.43 29.48 -5.03
C TYR A 331 -2.47 29.73 -6.54
N ASP A 332 -1.44 30.36 -7.10
CA ASP A 332 -1.38 30.65 -8.54
C ASP A 332 -1.36 29.38 -9.39
N ILE A 333 -0.72 28.32 -8.88
CA ILE A 333 -0.67 27.01 -9.55
C ILE A 333 -1.98 26.21 -9.37
N LEU A 334 -2.64 26.32 -8.21
CA LEU A 334 -3.70 25.39 -7.79
C LEU A 334 -5.10 25.99 -7.70
N SER A 335 -5.24 27.31 -7.60
CA SER A 335 -6.54 27.98 -7.32
C SER A 335 -7.22 28.55 -8.55
#